data_AF-A0A176VMX0-F1
#
_entry.id   AF-A0A176VMX0-F1
#
_cell.length_a   1.000
_cell.length_b   1.000
_cell.length_c   1.000
_cell.angle_alpha   90.00
_cell.angle_beta   90.00
_cell.angle_gamma   90.00
#
_symmetry.space_group_name_H-M   'P 1'
#
loop_
_entity.id
_entity.type
_entity.pdbx_description
1 polymer ?
#
loop_
_entity_poly.entity_id
_entity_poly.type
_entity_poly.pdbx_seq_one_letter_code
_entity_poly.pdbx_strand_id
1 'polypeptide(L)'
;MSTSHITKAASDDVAGQIPLANKRCLSCETNDIKGLTEEAAKSLLSQTPEWEILDLDGKLQLQRSWKSKNFLKGLEFFQRIGEVAELEGGLSENDFILAAKINALDCKELLRKGAPKQSAVST
;
A
#
# COMPACT_ATOMS: atom_id res chain seq x y z
N MET A 1 0.92 57.89 -6.34
CA MET A 1 1.81 56.79 -5.92
C MET A 1 1.13 56.09 -4.76
N SER A 2 0.45 54.97 -5.01
CA SER A 2 -0.24 54.20 -3.98
C SER A 2 0.06 52.72 -4.23
N THR A 3 0.92 52.15 -3.41
CA THR A 3 1.29 50.73 -3.44
C THR A 3 0.27 49.94 -2.63
N SER A 4 -0.58 49.20 -3.31
CA SER A 4 -1.43 48.17 -2.69
C SER A 4 -0.68 46.84 -2.69
N HIS A 5 -0.25 46.41 -1.51
CA HIS A 5 0.05 45.01 -1.24
C HIS A 5 -1.26 44.23 -1.27
N ILE A 6 -1.37 43.23 -2.14
CA ILE A 6 -2.34 42.15 -2.01
C ILE A 6 -1.54 40.86 -1.85
N THR A 7 -1.42 40.42 -0.61
CA THR A 7 -1.18 39.03 -0.25
C THR A 7 -2.46 38.27 -0.59
N LYS A 8 -2.40 37.35 -1.55
CA LYS A 8 -3.42 36.31 -1.69
C LYS A 8 -2.73 34.97 -1.65
N ALA A 9 -2.95 34.26 -0.55
CA ALA A 9 -2.80 32.83 -0.49
C ALA A 9 -3.78 32.18 -1.48
N ALA A 10 -3.23 31.39 -2.39
CA ALA A 10 -3.89 30.26 -3.05
C ALA A 10 -2.91 29.10 -2.81
N SER A 11 -3.20 28.08 -2.00
CA SER A 11 -4.16 26.99 -2.23
C SER A 11 -3.85 26.24 -3.54
N ASP A 12 -2.69 25.58 -3.56
CA ASP A 12 -2.25 24.61 -4.56
C ASP A 12 -2.01 23.29 -3.79
N ASP A 13 -2.41 22.08 -4.16
CA ASP A 13 -3.10 21.58 -5.35
C ASP A 13 -3.50 20.12 -4.97
N VAL A 14 -4.79 19.79 -5.01
CA VAL A 14 -5.29 18.40 -4.92
C VAL A 14 -5.66 17.97 -6.33
N ALA A 15 -4.66 17.81 -7.20
CA ALA A 15 -4.81 17.18 -8.50
C ALA A 15 -3.43 16.68 -8.99
N GLY A 16 -3.28 15.35 -9.11
CA GLY A 16 -2.10 14.76 -9.79
C GLY A 16 -1.30 13.71 -9.01
N GLN A 17 -1.88 13.03 -8.03
CA GLN A 17 -1.15 11.95 -7.34
C GLN A 17 -1.13 10.69 -8.24
N ILE A 18 0.06 10.33 -8.75
CA ILE A 18 0.28 9.07 -9.48
C ILE A 18 -0.14 7.90 -8.56
N PRO A 19 -1.02 6.98 -8.99
CA PRO A 19 -1.44 5.84 -8.18
C PRO A 19 -0.25 5.03 -7.68
N LEU A 20 -0.29 4.55 -6.44
CA LEU A 20 0.81 3.75 -5.88
C LEU A 20 1.17 2.53 -6.72
N ALA A 21 0.19 1.92 -7.39
CA ALA A 21 0.40 0.79 -8.29
C ALA A 21 1.38 1.09 -9.44
N ASN A 22 1.50 2.37 -9.83
CA ASN A 22 2.35 2.84 -10.92
C ASN A 22 3.70 3.39 -10.46
N LYS A 23 3.97 3.38 -9.15
CA LYS A 23 5.26 3.78 -8.59
C LYS A 23 6.22 2.59 -8.58
N ARG A 24 7.51 2.89 -8.46
CA ARG A 24 8.61 1.94 -8.29
C ARG A 24 9.40 2.36 -7.05
N CYS A 25 9.76 1.40 -6.21
CA CYS A 25 10.65 1.67 -5.09
C CYS A 25 12.06 1.92 -5.62
N LEU A 26 12.74 2.94 -5.09
CA LEU A 26 14.19 3.09 -5.27
C LEU A 26 14.86 2.39 -4.09
N SER A 27 15.97 1.69 -4.35
CA SER A 27 16.75 1.00 -3.31
C SER A 27 17.23 1.99 -2.26
N CYS A 28 17.03 1.66 -0.98
CA CYS A 28 17.45 2.51 0.13
C CYS A 28 18.96 2.37 0.41
N GLU A 29 19.81 2.84 -0.49
CA GLU A 29 21.28 2.74 -0.32
C GLU A 29 21.86 3.81 0.63
N THR A 30 21.02 4.69 1.17
CA THR A 30 21.45 5.80 2.05
C THR A 30 20.91 5.62 3.47
N ASN A 31 21.79 5.77 4.46
CA ASN A 31 21.48 5.67 5.89
C ASN A 31 20.51 6.76 6.41
N ASP A 32 20.08 7.68 5.55
CA ASP A 32 19.20 8.81 5.88
C ASP A 32 17.72 8.54 5.61
N ILE A 33 17.36 7.33 5.17
CA ILE A 33 15.98 6.98 4.85
C ILE A 33 15.23 6.66 6.15
N LYS A 34 14.39 7.61 6.56
CA LYS A 34 13.49 7.43 7.71
C LYS A 34 12.27 6.62 7.28
N GLY A 35 11.90 5.65 8.11
CA GLY A 35 10.64 4.93 7.98
C GLY A 35 9.44 5.86 7.94
N LEU A 36 8.36 5.39 7.32
CA LEU A 36 7.12 6.13 7.21
C LEU A 36 6.51 6.39 8.59
N THR A 37 6.06 7.61 8.87
CA THR A 37 5.33 7.89 10.12
C THR A 37 3.94 7.24 10.08
N GLU A 38 3.34 7.02 11.25
CA GLU A 38 2.02 6.41 11.36
C GLU A 38 0.95 7.24 10.61
N GLU A 39 1.03 8.57 10.67
CA GLU A 39 0.09 9.48 10.01
C GLU A 39 0.24 9.41 8.49
N ALA A 40 1.49 9.38 8.01
CA ALA A 40 1.77 9.23 6.59
C ALA A 40 1.29 7.85 6.09
N ALA A 41 1.53 6.79 6.85
CA ALA A 41 1.04 5.44 6.55
C ALA A 41 -0.50 5.39 6.49
N LYS A 42 -1.19 6.00 7.47
CA LYS A 42 -2.65 6.10 7.47
C LYS A 42 -3.19 6.86 6.26
N SER A 43 -2.50 7.90 5.79
CA SER A 43 -2.91 8.64 4.60
C SER A 43 -2.87 7.78 3.32
N LEU A 44 -1.92 6.84 3.23
CA LEU A 44 -1.74 5.96 2.08
C LEU A 44 -2.77 4.83 2.01
N LEU A 45 -3.42 4.48 3.13
CA LEU A 45 -4.48 3.46 3.15
C LEU A 45 -5.64 3.77 2.19
N SER A 46 -5.88 5.05 1.90
CA SER A 46 -6.86 5.47 0.90
C SER A 46 -6.60 4.90 -0.51
N GLN A 47 -5.34 4.57 -0.82
CA GLN A 47 -4.91 4.01 -2.11
C GLN A 47 -4.75 2.48 -2.06
N THR A 48 -4.85 1.87 -0.89
CA THR A 48 -4.74 0.41 -0.68
C THR A 48 -5.98 -0.10 0.06
N PRO A 49 -7.17 -0.10 -0.58
CA PRO A 49 -8.39 -0.58 0.06
C PRO A 49 -8.23 -2.04 0.54
N GLU A 50 -8.89 -2.34 1.67
CA GLU A 50 -8.90 -3.64 2.35
C GLU A 50 -7.59 -4.07 3.03
N TRP A 51 -6.55 -3.24 2.99
CA TRP A 51 -5.36 -3.41 3.81
C TRP A 51 -5.52 -2.69 5.14
N GLU A 52 -4.90 -3.23 6.19
CA GLU A 52 -4.92 -2.71 7.55
C GLU A 52 -3.47 -2.53 8.03
N ILE A 53 -3.20 -1.50 8.84
CA ILE A 53 -1.90 -1.33 9.49
C ILE A 53 -1.99 -1.94 10.88
N LEU A 54 -1.04 -2.81 11.22
CA LEU A 54 -0.87 -3.37 12.55
C LEU A 54 0.46 -2.92 13.12
N ASP A 55 0.47 -2.56 14.40
CA ASP A 55 1.71 -2.38 15.16
C ASP A 55 2.07 -3.73 15.80
N LEU A 56 3.20 -4.29 15.38
CA LEU A 56 3.78 -5.51 15.93
C LEU A 56 5.16 -5.16 16.48
N ASP A 57 5.28 -5.08 17.80
CA ASP A 57 6.51 -4.78 18.53
C ASP A 57 7.18 -3.45 18.09
N GLY A 58 6.39 -2.40 17.88
CA GLY A 58 6.87 -1.08 17.45
C GLY A 58 7.21 -1.01 15.97
N LYS A 59 6.82 -2.02 15.18
CA LYS A 59 6.95 -2.05 13.72
C LYS A 59 5.57 -2.04 13.09
N LEU A 60 5.27 -0.97 12.35
CA LEU A 60 4.06 -0.89 11.54
C LEU A 60 4.17 -1.87 10.36
N GLN A 61 3.19 -2.74 10.22
CA GLN A 61 3.10 -3.73 9.14
C GLN A 61 1.76 -3.60 8.42
N LEU A 62 1.77 -3.79 7.11
CA LEU A 62 0.56 -3.79 6.31
C LEU A 62 0.03 -5.22 6.14
N GLN A 63 -1.23 -5.45 6.52
CA GLN A 63 -1.84 -6.78 6.50
C GLN A 63 -3.13 -6.79 5.68
N ARG A 64 -3.35 -7.91 4.95
CA ARG A 64 -4.62 -8.21 4.31
C ARG A 64 -4.84 -9.73 4.24
N SER A 65 -6.10 -10.14 4.32
CA SER A 65 -6.51 -11.55 4.25
C SER A 65 -7.39 -11.82 3.03
N TRP A 66 -7.16 -12.97 2.37
CA TRP A 66 -7.97 -13.44 1.25
C TRP A 66 -8.47 -14.87 1.49
N LYS A 67 -9.65 -15.18 0.94
CA LYS A 67 -10.19 -16.55 0.91
C LYS A 67 -10.01 -17.14 -0.49
N SER A 68 -9.13 -18.12 -0.64
CA SER A 68 -8.98 -18.86 -1.89
C SER A 68 -10.15 -19.82 -2.13
N LYS A 69 -10.39 -20.19 -3.39
CA LYS A 69 -11.43 -21.20 -3.72
C LYS A 69 -11.06 -22.57 -3.17
N ASN A 70 -9.79 -22.95 -3.29
CA ASN A 70 -9.18 -24.17 -2.76
C ASN A 70 -7.66 -23.95 -2.60
N PHE A 71 -6.96 -24.96 -2.10
CA PHE A 71 -5.52 -24.88 -1.85
C PHE A 71 -4.69 -24.56 -3.12
N LEU A 72 -4.92 -25.29 -4.22
CA LEU A 72 -4.19 -25.09 -5.48
C LEU A 72 -4.40 -23.68 -6.05
N LYS A 73 -5.62 -23.14 -5.97
CA LYS A 73 -5.91 -21.76 -6.36
C LYS A 73 -5.28 -20.73 -5.42
N GLY A 74 -5.10 -21.09 -4.15
CA GLY A 74 -4.31 -20.28 -3.21
C GLY A 74 -2.83 -20.22 -3.59
N LEU A 75 -2.23 -21.35 -3.95
CA LEU A 75 -0.85 -21.38 -4.44
C LEU A 75 -0.67 -20.56 -5.73
N GLU A 76 -1.59 -20.69 -6.69
CA GLU A 76 -1.58 -19.88 -7.92
C GLU A 76 -1.66 -18.38 -7.60
N PHE A 77 -2.45 -18.00 -6.59
CA PHE A 77 -2.51 -16.60 -6.14
C PHE A 77 -1.19 -16.13 -5.53
N PHE A 78 -0.57 -16.93 -4.66
CA PHE A 78 0.74 -16.60 -4.08
C PHE A 78 1.83 -16.49 -5.14
N GLN A 79 1.80 -17.34 -6.17
CA GLN A 79 2.75 -17.24 -7.28
C GLN A 79 2.63 -15.88 -7.99
N ARG A 80 1.41 -15.41 -8.27
CA ARG A 80 1.20 -14.08 -8.89
C ARG A 80 1.68 -12.93 -7.99
N ILE A 81 1.51 -13.04 -6.67
CA ILE A 81 2.09 -12.08 -5.73
C ILE A 81 3.62 -12.09 -5.83
N GLY A 82 4.23 -13.28 -5.84
CA GLY A 82 5.68 -13.45 -5.98
C GLY A 82 6.21 -12.80 -7.25
N GLU A 83 5.56 -13.02 -8.39
CA GLU A 83 5.92 -12.38 -9.66
C GLU A 83 5.90 -10.85 -9.58
N VAL A 84 4.87 -10.27 -8.95
CA VAL A 84 4.81 -8.81 -8.72
C VAL A 84 5.94 -8.34 -7.81
N ALA A 85 6.23 -9.08 -6.74
CA ALA A 85 7.30 -8.74 -5.81
C ALA A 85 8.67 -8.74 -6.51
N GLU A 86 8.99 -9.79 -7.27
CA GLU A 86 10.24 -9.88 -8.04
C GLU A 86 10.40 -8.73 -9.05
N LEU A 87 9.32 -8.31 -9.71
CA LEU A 87 9.34 -7.15 -10.62
C LEU A 87 9.67 -5.81 -9.91
N GLU A 88 9.39 -5.72 -8.61
CA GLU A 88 9.73 -4.59 -7.75
C GLU A 88 11.06 -4.75 -7.01
N GLY A 89 11.86 -5.76 -7.37
CA GLY A 89 13.16 -6.05 -6.74
C GLY A 89 13.11 -7.09 -5.61
N GLY A 90 12.05 -7.88 -5.54
CA GLY A 90 11.84 -8.93 -4.55
C GLY A 90 11.14 -8.42 -3.30
N LEU A 91 11.81 -8.49 -2.15
CA LEU A 91 11.32 -7.93 -0.88
C LEU A 91 11.45 -6.40 -0.94
N SER A 92 10.44 -5.72 -1.49
CA SER A 92 10.42 -4.27 -1.51
C SER A 92 10.40 -3.71 -0.08
N GLU A 93 11.11 -2.61 0.17
CA GLU A 93 11.03 -1.89 1.44
C GLU A 93 9.75 -1.04 1.58
N ASN A 94 8.93 -0.93 0.52
CA ASN A 94 7.70 -0.15 0.51
C ASN A 94 6.45 -1.03 0.34
N ASP A 95 5.92 -1.49 1.47
CA ASP A 95 4.74 -2.35 1.54
C ASP A 95 3.50 -1.77 0.84
N PHE A 96 3.34 -0.44 0.82
CA PHE A 96 2.18 0.18 0.19
C PHE A 96 2.20 0.10 -1.34
N ILE A 97 3.38 0.18 -1.97
CA ILE A 97 3.50 0.04 -3.43
C ILE A 97 3.16 -1.40 -3.82
N LEU A 98 3.72 -2.37 -3.12
CA LEU A 98 3.45 -3.79 -3.35
C LEU A 98 1.96 -4.09 -3.13
N ALA A 99 1.36 -3.60 -2.05
CA ALA A 99 -0.06 -3.74 -1.76
C ALA A 99 -0.97 -3.16 -2.85
N ALA A 100 -0.63 -1.97 -3.36
CA ALA A 100 -1.39 -1.35 -4.45
C ALA A 100 -1.30 -2.17 -5.75
N LYS A 101 -0.15 -2.77 -6.05
CA LYS A 101 0.02 -3.65 -7.23
C LYS A 101 -0.71 -4.97 -7.06
N ILE A 102 -0.67 -5.57 -5.86
CA ILE A 102 -1.46 -6.78 -5.54
C ILE A 102 -2.96 -6.52 -5.75
N ASN A 103 -3.46 -5.35 -5.36
CA ASN A 103 -4.85 -4.96 -5.59
C ASN A 103 -5.23 -4.88 -7.07
N ALA A 104 -4.27 -4.67 -7.97
CA ALA A 104 -4.50 -4.60 -9.42
C ALA A 104 -4.51 -5.98 -10.11
N LEU A 105 -4.18 -7.07 -9.40
CA LEU A 105 -4.19 -8.42 -9.97
C LEU A 105 -5.62 -8.92 -10.25
N ASP A 106 -5.86 -9.48 -11.45
CA ASP A 106 -7.13 -10.16 -11.74
C ASP A 106 -7.15 -11.58 -11.15
N CYS A 107 -7.67 -11.69 -9.93
CA CYS A 107 -7.69 -12.93 -9.16
C CYS A 107 -9.12 -13.50 -8.97
N LYS A 108 -10.11 -13.08 -9.77
CA LYS A 108 -11.52 -13.51 -9.63
C LYS A 108 -11.70 -15.02 -9.76
N GLU A 109 -10.85 -15.66 -10.53
CA GLU A 109 -10.88 -17.10 -10.71
C GLU A 109 -10.22 -17.86 -9.56
N LEU A 110 -9.36 -17.19 -8.79
CA LEU A 110 -8.55 -17.78 -7.72
C LEU A 110 -9.22 -17.64 -6.34
N LEU A 111 -9.90 -16.51 -6.14
CA LEU A 111 -10.45 -16.10 -4.84
C LEU A 111 -11.98 -16.24 -4.79
N ARG A 112 -12.52 -16.45 -3.59
CA ARG A 112 -13.96 -16.42 -3.33
C ARG A 112 -14.43 -14.97 -3.21
N LYS A 113 -15.64 -14.66 -3.71
CA LYS A 113 -16.26 -13.34 -3.53
C LYS A 113 -16.70 -13.14 -2.07
N GLY A 114 -15.98 -12.29 -1.31
CA GLY A 114 -16.32 -11.73 0.03
C GLY A 114 -16.52 -12.72 1.20
N ALA A 115 -16.60 -12.30 2.46
CA ALA A 115 -15.48 -11.86 3.33
C ALA A 115 -15.24 -12.91 4.47
N PRO A 116 -14.23 -12.73 5.33
CA PRO A 116 -14.57 -12.28 6.69
C PRO A 116 -13.57 -11.23 7.19
N LYS A 117 -14.09 -10.19 7.82
CA LYS A 117 -13.37 -9.53 8.90
C LYS A 117 -13.38 -10.51 10.09
N GLN A 118 -12.22 -10.93 10.54
CA GLN A 118 -12.06 -11.33 11.93
C GLN A 118 -11.01 -10.39 12.53
N SER A 119 -11.52 -9.33 13.13
CA SER A 119 -10.81 -8.64 14.19
C SER A 119 -10.73 -9.58 15.41
N ALA A 120 -9.66 -9.42 16.18
CA ALA A 120 -9.30 -10.10 17.43
C ALA A 120 -8.46 -11.38 17.28
N VAL A 121 -7.16 -11.27 17.59
CA VAL A 121 -6.66 -11.61 18.94
C VAL A 121 -5.58 -10.60 19.32
N SER A 122 -5.94 -9.64 20.18
CA SER A 122 -4.99 -9.05 21.11
C SER A 122 -4.81 -10.06 22.23
N THR A 123 -3.59 -10.58 22.42
CA THR A 123 -3.19 -11.24 23.67
C THR A 123 -2.35 -10.26 24.47
#